data_AF-A0A2E3RKW0-F1
#
_entry.id   AF-A0A2E3RKW0-F1
#
_cell.length_a   1.000
_cell.length_b   1.000
_cell.length_c   1.000
_cell.angle_alpha   90.00
_cell.angle_beta   90.00
_cell.angle_gamma   90.00
#
_symmetry.space_group_name_H-M   'P 1'
#
loop_
_entity.id
_entity.type
_entity.pdbx_description
1 polymer ?
#
loop_
_entity_poly.entity_id
_entity_poly.type
_entity_poly.pdbx_seq_one_letter_code
_entity_poly.pdbx_strand_id
1 'polypeptide(L)'
;MFSLNIPSKLNTQDNYSNHLELFIHQDIINNFLSSIGSIDGGGKIGGFNYKWNVSNFYIVIDEEKAEFYGNIKLESGQFSREDIIVGNVNVYYEENENLIFVKIENVDVDIDISHIFNTIPKDVVNINVDLSQYFAEPFEIQAPQPKTTSYPITVSNDTTQIVINNKETKLFLVENGIKIISIYQCESQ
;
A
#
# COMPACT_ATOMS: atom_id res chain seq x y z
N MET A 1 -17.19 51.59 17.42
CA MET A 1 -15.84 50.99 17.52
C MET A 1 -16.06 49.56 17.99
N PHE A 2 -15.99 48.59 17.09
CA PHE A 2 -16.17 47.18 17.45
C PHE A 2 -14.78 46.57 17.65
N SER A 3 -14.46 46.19 18.88
CA SER A 3 -13.29 45.38 19.19
C SER A 3 -13.63 43.92 18.95
N LEU A 4 -12.99 43.28 17.98
CA LEU A 4 -12.94 41.83 17.91
C LEU A 4 -12.09 41.34 19.09
N ASN A 5 -12.75 40.97 20.19
CA ASN A 5 -12.14 40.07 21.16
C ASN A 5 -12.00 38.73 20.44
N ILE A 6 -10.82 38.46 19.87
CA ILE A 6 -10.43 37.09 19.52
C ILE A 6 -10.39 36.36 20.87
N PRO A 7 -11.28 35.38 21.13
CA PRO A 7 -11.16 34.61 22.35
C PRO A 7 -9.86 33.82 22.24
N SER A 8 -8.82 34.27 22.95
CA SER A 8 -7.53 33.58 23.12
C SER A 8 -7.63 32.38 24.06
N LYS A 9 -8.77 31.67 24.01
CA LYS A 9 -8.96 30.39 24.66
C LYS A 9 -9.46 29.40 23.62
N LEU A 10 -8.51 28.84 22.87
CA LEU A 10 -8.61 27.45 22.47
C LEU A 10 -8.97 26.68 23.74
N ASN A 11 -10.13 26.02 23.73
CA ASN A 11 -10.61 25.21 24.82
C ASN A 11 -9.61 24.05 25.00
N THR A 12 -8.65 24.20 25.90
CA THR A 12 -7.54 23.24 26.13
C THR A 12 -7.98 21.93 26.78
N GLN A 13 -9.28 21.59 26.75
CA GLN A 13 -9.83 20.37 27.34
C GLN A 13 -10.38 19.37 26.32
N ASP A 14 -10.51 19.75 25.06
CA ASP A 14 -10.89 18.81 24.01
C ASP A 14 -9.61 18.21 23.42
N ASN A 15 -9.50 16.88 23.43
CA ASN A 15 -8.40 16.16 22.81
C ASN A 15 -8.55 16.22 21.27
N TYR A 16 -8.18 17.36 20.67
CA TYR A 16 -8.08 17.53 19.21
C TYR A 16 -6.87 16.79 18.63
N SER A 17 -6.54 15.59 19.12
CA SER A 17 -5.37 14.84 18.66
C SER A 17 -5.47 14.38 17.20
N ASN A 18 -6.68 14.38 16.61
CA ASN A 18 -6.94 13.95 15.25
C ASN A 18 -7.89 14.96 14.57
N HIS A 19 -7.40 15.80 13.65
CA HIS A 19 -8.25 16.76 12.94
C HIS A 19 -8.94 16.13 11.72
N LEU A 20 -8.22 15.28 10.97
CA LEU A 20 -8.78 14.42 9.94
C LEU A 20 -8.28 12.99 10.13
N GLU A 21 -9.14 12.02 9.88
CA GLU A 21 -8.83 10.59 9.93
C GLU A 21 -9.39 9.91 8.68
N LEU A 22 -8.57 9.05 8.08
CA LEU A 22 -8.97 8.18 6.98
C LEU A 22 -8.57 6.74 7.33
N PHE A 23 -9.51 5.82 7.15
CA PHE A 23 -9.28 4.39 7.25
C PHE A 23 -9.45 3.76 5.87
N ILE A 24 -8.43 3.06 5.41
CA ILE A 24 -8.38 2.35 4.13
C ILE A 24 -8.45 0.86 4.46
N HIS A 25 -9.59 0.24 4.17
CA HIS A 25 -9.73 -1.21 4.31
C HIS A 25 -8.90 -1.92 3.25
N GLN A 26 -8.20 -3.00 3.61
CA GLN A 26 -7.41 -3.81 2.67
C GLN A 26 -8.25 -4.31 1.47
N ASP A 27 -9.57 -4.37 1.62
CA ASP A 27 -10.51 -4.84 0.59
C ASP A 27 -10.46 -4.00 -0.67
N ILE A 28 -10.17 -2.69 -0.59
CA ILE A 28 -10.03 -1.87 -1.80
C ILE A 28 -8.80 -2.28 -2.61
N ILE A 29 -7.71 -2.63 -1.91
CA ILE A 29 -6.46 -3.10 -2.51
C ILE A 29 -6.65 -4.52 -3.04
N ASN A 30 -7.32 -5.39 -2.27
CA ASN A 30 -7.63 -6.76 -2.69
C ASN A 30 -8.58 -6.81 -3.88
N ASN A 31 -9.55 -5.90 -3.95
CA ASN A 31 -10.43 -5.78 -5.11
C ASN A 31 -9.61 -5.39 -6.36
N PHE A 32 -8.70 -4.43 -6.22
CA PHE A 32 -7.77 -4.08 -7.30
C PHE A 32 -6.90 -5.28 -7.72
N LEU A 33 -6.25 -5.96 -6.77
CA LEU A 33 -5.39 -7.12 -7.06
C LEU A 33 -6.16 -8.27 -7.71
N SER A 34 -7.39 -8.54 -7.27
CA SER A 34 -8.25 -9.57 -7.86
C SER A 34 -8.60 -9.27 -9.32
N SER A 35 -8.64 -7.99 -9.71
CA SER A 35 -8.93 -7.57 -11.09
C SER A 35 -7.80 -7.84 -12.07
N ILE A 36 -6.57 -8.09 -11.59
CA ILE A 36 -5.41 -8.47 -12.41
C ILE A 36 -5.65 -9.85 -13.05
N GLY A 37 -6.41 -10.72 -12.38
CA GLY A 37 -6.69 -12.07 -12.86
C GLY A 37 -5.52 -13.02 -12.60
N SER A 38 -4.93 -13.54 -13.68
CA SER A 38 -3.78 -14.45 -13.58
C SER A 38 -2.62 -14.03 -14.47
N ILE A 39 -1.41 -14.35 -14.02
CA ILE A 39 -0.16 -14.13 -14.73
C ILE A 39 0.37 -15.48 -15.15
N ASP A 40 0.57 -15.67 -16.46
CA ASP A 40 1.05 -16.91 -17.04
C ASP A 40 2.49 -16.78 -17.53
N GLY A 41 3.23 -17.88 -17.43
CA GLY A 41 4.55 -17.99 -18.02
C GLY A 41 5.00 -19.43 -18.18
N GLY A 42 6.27 -19.62 -18.48
CA GLY A 42 6.82 -20.93 -18.68
C GLY A 42 8.21 -20.89 -19.31
N GLY A 43 8.77 -22.07 -19.50
CA GLY A 43 10.12 -22.19 -20.02
C GLY A 43 10.53 -23.63 -20.26
N LYS A 44 11.84 -23.83 -20.32
CA LYS A 44 12.47 -25.15 -20.49
C LYS A 44 13.56 -25.36 -19.46
N ILE A 45 13.58 -26.55 -18.85
CA ILE A 45 14.71 -27.05 -18.07
C ILE A 45 15.19 -28.34 -18.71
N GLY A 46 16.41 -28.33 -19.24
CA GLY A 46 16.92 -29.43 -20.06
C GLY A 46 16.00 -29.74 -21.25
N GLY A 47 15.48 -30.97 -21.30
CA GLY A 47 14.53 -31.41 -22.34
C GLY A 47 13.05 -31.19 -21.99
N PHE A 48 12.72 -30.65 -20.82
CA PHE A 48 11.35 -30.56 -20.32
C PHE A 48 10.78 -29.15 -20.48
N ASN A 49 9.58 -29.04 -21.03
CA ASN A 49 8.80 -27.80 -21.03
C ASN A 49 8.01 -27.71 -19.74
N TYR A 50 7.94 -26.52 -19.15
CA TYR A 50 7.05 -26.23 -18.05
C TYR A 50 6.23 -24.98 -18.33
N LYS A 51 5.07 -24.89 -17.69
CA LYS A 51 4.23 -23.70 -17.64
C LYS A 51 3.91 -23.41 -16.20
N TRP A 52 3.78 -22.14 -15.86
CA TRP A 52 3.27 -21.72 -14.58
C TRP A 52 2.16 -20.69 -14.76
N ASN A 53 1.25 -20.67 -13.79
CA ASN A 53 0.19 -19.69 -13.67
C ASN A 53 0.20 -19.19 -12.23
N VAL A 54 0.11 -17.87 -12.03
CA VAL A 54 -0.04 -17.26 -10.72
C VAL A 54 -1.36 -16.52 -10.68
N SER A 55 -2.15 -16.75 -9.64
CA SER A 55 -3.50 -16.19 -9.50
C SER A 55 -3.88 -15.99 -8.03
N ASN A 56 -5.11 -15.53 -7.79
CA ASN A 56 -5.67 -15.29 -6.45
C ASN A 56 -4.78 -14.34 -5.62
N PHE A 57 -4.44 -13.19 -6.20
CA PHE A 57 -3.64 -12.17 -5.54
C PHE A 57 -4.46 -11.46 -4.46
N TYR A 58 -3.88 -11.35 -3.25
CA TYR A 58 -4.43 -10.53 -2.18
C TYR A 58 -3.32 -10.09 -1.23
N ILE A 59 -3.61 -9.09 -0.41
CA ILE A 59 -2.78 -8.70 0.72
C ILE A 59 -3.55 -8.89 2.02
N VAL A 60 -2.79 -9.11 3.08
CA VAL A 60 -3.26 -9.09 4.47
C VAL A 60 -2.49 -8.01 5.20
N ILE A 61 -3.21 -7.15 5.92
CA ILE A 61 -2.62 -6.09 6.73
C ILE A 61 -3.02 -6.32 8.19
N ASP A 62 -2.01 -6.42 9.05
CA ASP A 62 -2.15 -6.44 10.51
C ASP A 62 -1.42 -5.24 11.13
N GLU A 63 -1.39 -5.16 12.47
CA GLU A 63 -0.76 -4.04 13.18
C GLU A 63 0.77 -3.99 13.03
N GLU A 64 1.42 -5.10 12.66
CA GLU A 64 2.87 -5.21 12.59
C GLU A 64 3.40 -5.11 11.15
N LYS A 65 2.67 -5.66 10.18
CA LYS A 65 3.12 -5.80 8.80
C LYS A 65 1.98 -5.90 7.80
N ALA A 66 2.36 -5.76 6.53
CA ALA A 66 1.52 -6.11 5.40
C ALA A 66 2.23 -7.16 4.54
N GLU A 67 1.49 -8.18 4.13
CA GLU A 67 2.00 -9.31 3.35
C GLU A 67 1.15 -9.51 2.09
N PHE A 68 1.84 -9.83 1.00
CA PHE A 68 1.23 -10.20 -0.27
C PHE A 68 1.15 -11.71 -0.39
N TYR A 69 0.04 -12.18 -0.94
CA TYR A 69 -0.25 -13.59 -1.15
C TYR A 69 -0.70 -13.83 -2.58
N GLY A 70 -0.37 -15.01 -3.09
CA GLY A 70 -0.88 -15.53 -4.35
C GLY A 70 -0.70 -17.04 -4.43
N ASN A 71 -1.35 -17.66 -5.40
CA ASN A 71 -1.23 -19.09 -5.65
C ASN A 71 -0.46 -19.30 -6.96
N ILE A 72 0.60 -20.10 -6.93
CA ILE A 72 1.31 -20.53 -8.13
C ILE A 72 0.95 -21.97 -8.43
N LYS A 73 0.65 -22.24 -9.71
CA LYS A 73 0.48 -23.58 -10.26
C LYS A 73 1.55 -23.83 -11.29
N LEU A 74 2.36 -24.87 -11.10
CA LEU A 74 3.38 -25.32 -12.03
C LEU A 74 2.91 -26.62 -12.72
N GLU A 75 3.05 -26.69 -14.04
CA GLU A 75 2.67 -27.84 -14.85
C GLU A 75 3.79 -28.25 -15.82
N SER A 76 4.06 -29.56 -15.93
CA SER A 76 4.99 -30.12 -16.91
C SER A 76 4.58 -31.55 -17.30
N GLY A 77 4.04 -31.73 -18.51
CA GLY A 77 3.54 -33.03 -18.95
C GLY A 77 2.39 -33.52 -18.06
N GLN A 78 2.60 -34.64 -17.33
CA GLN A 78 1.64 -35.17 -16.35
C GLN A 78 1.86 -34.64 -14.93
N PHE A 79 2.93 -33.89 -14.70
CA PHE A 79 3.23 -33.30 -13.40
C PHE A 79 2.47 -31.98 -13.22
N SER A 80 1.87 -31.80 -12.04
CA SER A 80 1.29 -30.54 -11.59
C SER A 80 1.53 -30.36 -10.09
N ARG A 81 1.85 -29.13 -9.67
CA ARG A 81 2.05 -28.73 -8.28
C ARG A 81 1.49 -27.34 -8.06
N GLU A 82 0.93 -27.12 -6.88
CA GLU A 82 0.46 -25.81 -6.43
C GLU A 82 1.19 -25.43 -5.14
N ASP A 83 1.61 -24.17 -5.04
CA ASP A 83 2.23 -23.58 -3.86
C ASP A 83 1.65 -22.18 -3.58
N ILE A 84 1.85 -21.69 -2.36
CA ILE A 84 1.49 -20.34 -1.96
C ILE A 84 2.73 -19.45 -2.07
N ILE A 85 2.55 -18.27 -2.66
CA ILE A 85 3.52 -17.20 -2.70
C ILE A 85 3.26 -16.29 -1.51
N VAL A 86 4.33 -15.90 -0.82
CA VAL A 86 4.31 -14.88 0.21
C VAL A 86 5.35 -13.83 -0.14
N GLY A 87 4.92 -12.58 -0.26
CA GLY A 87 5.77 -11.41 -0.49
C GLY A 87 5.57 -10.37 0.60
N ASN A 88 6.50 -9.42 0.69
CA ASN A 88 6.37 -8.32 1.65
C ASN A 88 5.61 -7.18 1.00
N VAL A 89 4.90 -6.38 1.81
CA VAL A 89 4.26 -5.15 1.35
C VAL A 89 4.76 -4.00 2.21
N ASN A 90 5.34 -3.01 1.55
CA ASN A 90 5.79 -1.78 2.16
C ASN A 90 4.68 -0.73 2.04
N VAL A 91 4.23 -0.22 3.17
CA VAL A 91 3.20 0.82 3.26
C VAL A 91 3.79 2.06 3.88
N TYR A 92 3.76 3.17 3.16
CA TYR A 92 4.33 4.43 3.64
C TYR A 92 3.55 5.64 3.14
N TYR A 93 3.76 6.77 3.81
CA TYR A 93 3.18 8.06 3.47
C TYR A 93 4.28 9.01 3.00
N GLU A 94 4.10 9.61 1.83
CA GLU A 94 4.96 10.67 1.30
C GLU A 94 4.31 12.03 1.54
N GLU A 95 4.94 12.83 2.38
CA GLU A 95 4.38 14.10 2.85
C GLU A 95 4.32 15.16 1.75
N ASN A 96 5.31 15.20 0.86
CA ASN A 96 5.39 16.22 -0.18
C ASN A 96 4.25 16.11 -1.20
N GLU A 97 3.82 14.88 -1.49
CA GLU A 97 2.77 14.58 -2.45
C GLU A 97 1.42 14.34 -1.77
N ASN A 98 1.41 14.23 -0.43
CA ASN A 98 0.26 13.84 0.37
C ASN A 98 -0.36 12.51 -0.11
N LEU A 99 0.50 11.55 -0.47
CA LEU A 99 0.14 10.24 -1.01
C LEU A 99 0.53 9.11 -0.06
N ILE A 100 -0.33 8.11 0.00
CA ILE A 100 -0.08 6.83 0.67
C ILE A 100 0.25 5.82 -0.42
N PHE A 101 1.36 5.12 -0.25
CA PHE A 101 1.82 4.09 -1.16
C PHE A 101 1.69 2.73 -0.50
N VAL A 102 1.12 1.77 -1.24
CA VAL A 102 1.13 0.35 -0.90
C VAL A 102 1.93 -0.36 -1.99
N LYS A 103 3.17 -0.71 -1.68
CA LYS A 103 4.13 -1.27 -2.62
C LYS A 103 4.39 -2.73 -2.28
N ILE A 104 4.14 -3.62 -3.24
CA ILE A 104 4.52 -5.03 -3.10
C ILE A 104 6.02 -5.14 -3.40
N GLU A 105 6.78 -5.71 -2.47
CA GLU A 105 8.23 -5.86 -2.56
C GLU A 105 8.62 -7.35 -2.50
N ASN A 106 9.61 -7.73 -3.31
CA ASN A 106 10.24 -9.06 -3.30
C ASN A 106 9.22 -10.20 -3.46
N VAL A 107 8.75 -10.41 -4.69
CA VAL A 107 7.87 -11.54 -5.03
C VAL A 107 8.62 -12.49 -5.95
N ASP A 108 9.60 -13.18 -5.36
CA ASP A 108 10.35 -14.24 -6.01
C ASP A 108 9.88 -15.58 -5.47
N VAL A 109 9.65 -16.53 -6.37
CA VAL A 109 9.22 -17.88 -6.03
C VAL A 109 10.27 -18.87 -6.50
N ASP A 110 10.89 -19.55 -5.55
CA ASP A 110 11.82 -20.64 -5.83
C ASP A 110 11.09 -21.98 -5.70
N ILE A 111 10.83 -22.63 -6.83
CA ILE A 111 10.22 -23.96 -6.86
C ILE A 111 11.30 -25.02 -7.06
N ASP A 112 11.55 -25.80 -6.01
CA ASP A 112 12.42 -26.98 -6.07
C ASP A 112 11.70 -28.14 -6.78
N ILE A 113 12.24 -28.57 -7.92
CA ILE A 113 11.76 -29.70 -8.72
C ILE A 113 12.70 -30.93 -8.67
N SER A 114 13.63 -30.97 -7.73
CA SER A 114 14.66 -32.01 -7.60
C SER A 114 14.11 -33.42 -7.39
N HIS A 115 12.94 -33.54 -6.79
CA HIS A 115 12.29 -34.82 -6.52
C HIS A 115 11.43 -35.35 -7.67
N ILE A 116 11.24 -34.57 -8.75
CA ILE A 116 10.28 -34.88 -9.81
C ILE A 116 10.96 -35.60 -10.98
N PHE A 117 12.20 -35.27 -11.28
CA PHE A 117 12.94 -35.85 -12.41
C PHE A 117 14.28 -36.42 -11.95
N ASN A 118 14.34 -37.74 -11.76
CA ASN A 118 15.57 -38.47 -11.39
C ASN A 118 16.72 -38.31 -12.40
N THR A 119 16.48 -37.65 -13.54
CA THR A 119 17.40 -37.43 -14.65
C THR A 119 17.91 -36.00 -14.77
N ILE A 120 17.42 -35.05 -13.96
CA ILE A 120 17.90 -33.66 -13.99
C ILE A 120 19.09 -33.52 -13.01
N PRO A 121 20.24 -32.97 -13.43
CA PRO A 121 21.35 -32.65 -12.53
C PRO A 121 20.86 -31.78 -11.36
N LYS A 122 21.27 -32.09 -10.12
CA LYS A 122 20.82 -31.41 -8.88
C LYS A 122 21.17 -29.91 -8.82
N ASP A 123 21.96 -29.44 -9.76
CA ASP A 123 22.41 -28.09 -9.98
C ASP A 123 21.45 -27.26 -10.87
N VAL A 124 20.40 -27.86 -11.45
CA VAL A 124 19.45 -27.20 -12.39
C VAL A 124 17.97 -27.40 -12.01
N VAL A 125 17.67 -27.49 -10.71
CA VAL A 125 16.36 -27.94 -10.19
C VAL A 125 15.51 -26.86 -9.53
N ASN A 126 15.91 -25.59 -9.61
CA ASN A 126 15.09 -24.49 -9.13
C ASN A 126 14.53 -23.69 -10.31
N ILE A 127 13.19 -23.59 -10.37
CA ILE A 127 12.51 -22.60 -11.21
C ILE A 127 12.36 -21.36 -10.34
N ASN A 128 13.02 -20.28 -10.75
CA ASN A 128 12.80 -18.96 -10.18
C ASN A 128 11.76 -18.22 -11.02
N VAL A 129 10.67 -17.80 -10.39
CA VAL A 129 9.63 -16.96 -11.00
C VAL A 129 9.73 -15.58 -10.37
N ASP A 130 10.25 -14.63 -11.15
CA ASP A 130 10.28 -13.20 -10.79
C ASP A 130 8.96 -12.54 -11.21
N LEU A 131 8.17 -12.15 -10.21
CA LEU A 131 6.91 -11.43 -10.40
C LEU A 131 7.05 -9.91 -10.20
N SER A 132 8.25 -9.43 -9.87
CA SER A 132 8.50 -8.04 -9.47
C SER A 132 8.07 -7.04 -10.53
N GLN A 133 8.27 -7.36 -11.82
CA GLN A 133 7.87 -6.49 -12.93
C GLN A 133 6.35 -6.26 -13.03
N TYR A 134 5.53 -7.20 -12.56
CA TYR A 134 4.07 -7.09 -12.62
C TYR A 134 3.49 -6.26 -11.48
N PHE A 135 4.27 -6.07 -10.41
CA PHE A 135 3.90 -5.31 -9.22
C PHE A 135 4.87 -4.14 -8.95
N ALA A 136 5.53 -3.66 -10.01
CA ALA A 136 6.55 -2.62 -9.90
C ALA A 136 5.96 -1.27 -9.47
N GLU A 137 4.76 -0.95 -9.95
CA GLU A 137 4.05 0.27 -9.62
C GLU A 137 3.25 0.09 -8.33
N PRO A 138 3.36 1.02 -7.35
CA PRO A 138 2.62 0.94 -6.11
C PRO A 138 1.14 1.28 -6.31
N PHE A 139 0.30 0.81 -5.39
CA PHE A 139 -1.07 1.30 -5.28
C PHE A 139 -1.09 2.61 -4.49
N GLU A 140 -1.60 3.68 -5.11
CA GLU A 140 -1.54 5.05 -4.58
C GLU A 140 -2.90 5.53 -4.08
N ILE A 141 -2.92 6.15 -2.90
CA ILE A 141 -4.13 6.69 -2.28
C ILE A 141 -3.85 8.10 -1.75
N GLN A 142 -4.74 9.04 -2.03
CA GLN A 142 -4.65 10.38 -1.47
C GLN A 142 -4.89 10.37 0.04
N ALA A 143 -3.94 10.87 0.82
CA ALA A 143 -4.12 11.11 2.25
C ALA A 143 -5.16 12.21 2.51
N PRO A 144 -5.86 12.19 3.66
CA PRO A 144 -6.92 13.14 3.94
C PRO A 144 -6.37 14.57 3.93
N GLN A 145 -7.00 15.45 3.16
CA GLN A 145 -6.67 16.87 3.13
C GLN A 145 -7.92 17.75 3.01
N PRO A 146 -7.98 18.89 3.72
CA PRO A 146 -9.07 19.83 3.56
C PRO A 146 -8.99 20.47 2.18
N LYS A 147 -10.15 20.62 1.53
CA LYS A 147 -10.24 21.34 0.26
C LYS A 147 -9.89 22.83 0.40
N THR A 148 -10.22 23.42 1.54
CA THR A 148 -9.89 24.81 1.86
C THR A 148 -8.56 24.85 2.61
N THR A 149 -7.55 25.46 2.01
CA THR A 149 -6.22 25.64 2.61
C THR A 149 -5.95 27.08 3.04
N SER A 150 -6.76 28.03 2.57
CA SER A 150 -6.73 29.39 3.09
C SER A 150 -8.07 30.08 2.96
N TYR A 151 -8.29 31.09 3.81
CA TYR A 151 -9.48 31.90 3.83
C TYR A 151 -9.14 33.37 4.13
N PRO A 152 -9.40 34.31 3.19
CA PRO A 152 -9.19 35.72 3.44
C PRO A 152 -10.25 36.28 4.38
N ILE A 153 -9.84 37.09 5.35
CA ILE A 153 -10.73 37.81 6.27
C ILE A 153 -10.35 39.28 6.26
N THR A 154 -11.32 40.16 6.01
CA THR A 154 -11.14 41.61 6.12
C THR A 154 -11.73 42.11 7.43
N VAL A 155 -10.90 42.76 8.25
CA VAL A 155 -11.30 43.39 9.51
C VAL A 155 -10.85 44.84 9.48
N SER A 156 -11.80 45.78 9.56
CA SER A 156 -11.52 47.22 9.71
C SER A 156 -10.54 47.80 8.66
N ASN A 157 -10.71 47.40 7.40
CA ASN A 157 -9.90 47.76 6.21
C ASN A 157 -8.56 47.02 6.04
N ASP A 158 -8.13 46.20 7.01
CA ASP A 158 -6.98 45.31 6.85
C ASP A 158 -7.46 43.93 6.41
N THR A 159 -6.80 43.35 5.40
CA THR A 159 -7.07 41.98 4.94
C THR A 159 -5.95 41.07 5.40
N THR A 160 -6.33 40.00 6.08
CA THR A 160 -5.44 38.97 6.62
C THR A 160 -5.84 37.62 6.03
N GLN A 161 -4.87 36.79 5.71
CA GLN A 161 -5.13 35.45 5.20
C GLN A 161 -5.00 34.44 6.34
N ILE A 162 -6.07 33.70 6.63
CA ILE A 162 -5.96 32.54 7.51
C ILE A 162 -5.54 31.35 6.65
N VAL A 163 -4.40 30.76 6.93
CA VAL A 163 -3.87 29.58 6.24
C VAL A 163 -4.02 28.36 7.13
N ILE A 164 -4.48 27.25 6.56
CA ILE A 164 -4.61 25.95 7.23
C ILE A 164 -3.43 25.08 6.76
N ASN A 165 -2.47 24.87 7.65
CA ASN A 165 -1.27 24.10 7.39
C ASN A 165 -1.39 22.70 8.00
N ASN A 166 -0.88 21.67 7.29
CA ASN A 166 -0.65 20.37 7.90
C ASN A 166 0.51 20.51 8.90
N LYS A 167 0.26 20.14 10.15
CA LYS A 167 1.26 20.17 11.21
C LYS A 167 1.96 18.82 11.35
N GLU A 168 1.18 17.75 11.28
CA GLU A 168 1.67 16.39 11.48
C GLU A 168 0.71 15.41 10.81
N THR A 169 1.24 14.41 10.12
CA THR A 169 0.47 13.28 9.62
C THR A 169 1.14 11.98 10.02
N LYS A 170 0.34 11.03 10.52
CA LYS A 170 0.81 9.72 10.98
C LYS A 170 0.05 8.62 10.28
N LEU A 171 0.80 7.66 9.76
CA LEU A 171 0.29 6.42 9.19
C LEU A 171 0.50 5.28 10.20
N PHE A 172 -0.51 4.45 10.35
CA PHE A 172 -0.49 3.23 11.15
C PHE A 172 -1.02 2.08 10.32
N LEU A 173 -0.37 0.93 10.43
CA LEU A 173 -1.00 -0.33 10.08
C LEU A 173 -1.89 -0.75 11.24
N VAL A 174 -3.06 -1.27 10.89
CA VAL A 174 -4.06 -1.75 11.84
C VAL A 174 -4.71 -2.99 11.25
N GLU A 175 -5.33 -3.80 12.10
CA GLU A 175 -6.04 -4.99 11.64
C GLU A 175 -7.00 -4.68 10.48
N ASN A 176 -6.82 -5.37 9.36
CA ASN A 176 -7.55 -5.22 8.10
C ASN A 176 -7.35 -3.90 7.33
N GLY A 177 -6.35 -3.07 7.65
CA GLY A 177 -6.18 -1.83 6.89
C GLY A 177 -5.11 -0.85 7.32
N ILE A 178 -5.19 0.33 6.73
CA ILE A 178 -4.27 1.44 6.96
C ILE A 178 -5.08 2.58 7.59
N LYS A 179 -4.60 3.09 8.71
CA LYS A 179 -5.17 4.27 9.37
C LYS A 179 -4.21 5.44 9.23
N ILE A 180 -4.71 6.56 8.72
CA ILE A 180 -3.95 7.80 8.63
C ILE A 180 -4.66 8.91 9.40
N ILE A 181 -3.88 9.65 10.18
CA ILE A 181 -4.36 10.73 11.03
C ILE A 181 -3.56 11.97 10.67
N SER A 182 -4.26 13.08 10.40
CA SER A 182 -3.64 14.37 10.12
C SER A 182 -4.09 15.40 11.15
N ILE A 183 -3.13 16.20 11.60
CA ILE A 183 -3.29 17.32 12.51
C ILE A 183 -2.95 18.58 11.73
N TYR A 184 -3.82 19.58 11.83
CA TYR A 184 -3.67 20.87 11.16
C TYR A 184 -3.49 22.00 12.16
N GLN A 185 -2.87 23.08 11.72
CA GLN A 185 -2.81 24.33 12.47
C GLN A 185 -3.24 25.49 11.57
N CYS A 186 -3.92 26.46 12.17
CA CYS A 186 -4.34 27.66 11.46
C CYS A 186 -3.43 28.83 11.86
N GLU A 187 -2.87 29.52 10.88
CA GLU A 187 -2.00 30.66 11.08
C GLU A 187 -2.53 31.88 10.33
N SER A 188 -2.34 33.05 10.93
CA SER A 188 -2.66 34.34 10.32
C SER A 188 -1.43 34.86 9.59
N GLN A 189 -1.56 35.14 8.29
CA GLN A 189 -0.53 35.74 7.43
C GLN A 189 -0.95 37.10 6.91
#